data_AF-A0A2T0ANL2-F1
#
_entry.id   AF-A0A2T0ANL2-F1
#
_cell.length_a   1.000
_cell.length_b   1.000
_cell.length_c   1.000
_cell.angle_alpha   90.00
_cell.angle_beta   90.00
_cell.angle_gamma   90.00
#
_symmetry.space_group_name_H-M   'P 1'
#
loop_
_entity.id
_entity.type
_entity.pdbx_description
1 polymer ?
#
loop_
_entity_poly.entity_id
_entity_poly.type
_entity_poly.pdbx_seq_one_letter_code
_entity_poly.pdbx_strand_id
1 'polypeptide(L)'
;MKITKKRNYSLKSKITISSFLVLTISIILLAIMSFNIINKKFENQVKEDGISLVEEIASEIQSNNTIMEQLDNLLGDKICAVAYLVGQHPNISNEYLSEVAKAVNVQEIDIADPSGVIIYSNLAVNIGYKYPENHPVQAVLQKRQSKIIEQIRKSQMKKMEIFISMEL
;
A
#
# COMPACT_ATOMS: atom_id res chain seq x y z
N MET A 1 86.22 5.19 -3.00
CA MET A 1 85.59 4.99 -1.67
C MET A 1 84.93 6.29 -1.24
N LYS A 2 83.59 6.44 -1.36
CA LYS A 2 82.88 7.67 -0.96
C LYS A 2 82.59 7.61 0.54
N ILE A 3 83.33 8.39 1.32
CA ILE A 3 83.12 8.56 2.76
C ILE A 3 81.89 9.45 2.94
N THR A 4 80.79 8.89 3.46
CA THR A 4 79.59 9.66 3.79
C THR A 4 79.85 10.52 5.03
N LYS A 5 79.85 11.84 4.84
CA LYS A 5 80.11 12.83 5.90
C LYS A 5 78.92 12.88 6.86
N LYS A 6 79.10 12.51 8.12
CA LYS A 6 78.05 12.54 9.16
C LYS A 6 77.72 13.99 9.51
N ARG A 7 76.47 14.39 9.29
CA ARG A 7 75.97 15.76 9.51
C ARG A 7 75.74 15.97 11.02
N ASN A 8 76.51 16.85 11.64
CA ASN A 8 76.38 17.16 13.08
C ASN A 8 75.31 18.25 13.29
N TYR A 9 74.12 17.84 13.70
CA TYR A 9 73.02 18.76 14.03
C TYR A 9 73.29 19.51 15.35
N SER A 10 72.93 20.79 15.40
CA SER A 10 73.00 21.60 16.63
C SER A 10 72.04 21.07 17.70
N LEU A 11 72.36 21.27 18.98
CA LEU A 11 71.51 20.86 20.11
C LEU A 11 70.08 21.41 20.01
N LYS A 12 69.92 22.67 19.55
CA LYS A 12 68.60 23.29 19.33
C LYS A 12 67.76 22.50 18.33
N SER A 13 68.34 22.12 17.18
CA SER A 13 67.64 21.38 16.13
C SER A 13 67.22 19.97 16.59
N LYS A 14 68.05 19.28 17.39
CA LYS A 14 67.70 17.95 17.94
C LYS A 14 66.49 18.01 18.87
N ILE A 15 66.42 19.02 19.73
CA ILE A 15 65.32 19.20 20.69
C ILE A 15 64.01 19.50 19.95
N THR A 16 64.03 20.44 18.99
CA THR A 16 62.84 20.80 18.22
C THR A 16 62.32 19.61 17.40
N ILE A 17 63.21 18.86 16.74
CA ILE A 17 62.83 17.66 15.97
C ILE A 17 62.24 16.58 16.86
N SER A 18 62.82 16.33 18.04
CA SER A 18 62.29 15.35 18.99
C SER A 18 60.90 15.74 19.50
N SER A 19 60.70 17.02 19.85
CA SER A 19 59.40 17.52 20.32
C SER A 19 58.33 17.42 19.23
N PHE A 20 58.68 17.75 17.99
CA PHE A 20 57.79 17.63 16.83
C PHE A 20 57.41 16.17 16.53
N LEU A 21 58.35 15.24 16.69
CA LEU A 21 58.13 13.80 16.50
C LEU A 21 57.10 13.25 17.51
N VAL A 22 57.23 13.63 18.78
CA VAL A 22 56.30 13.20 19.84
C VAL A 22 54.88 13.70 19.57
N LEU A 23 54.72 14.97 19.15
CA LEU A 23 53.42 15.52 18.77
C LEU A 23 52.80 14.75 17.59
N THR A 24 53.59 14.50 16.55
CA THR A 24 53.14 13.77 15.35
C THR A 24 52.66 12.36 15.71
N ILE A 25 53.44 11.62 16.52
CA ILE A 25 53.08 10.27 16.97
C ILE A 25 51.78 10.29 17.78
N SER A 26 51.59 11.29 18.64
CA SER A 26 50.38 11.43 19.46
C SER A 26 49.13 11.62 18.59
N ILE A 27 49.22 12.46 17.56
CA ILE A 27 48.12 12.69 16.60
C ILE A 27 47.80 11.41 15.82
N ILE A 28 48.83 10.68 15.37
CA ILE A 28 48.64 9.41 14.63
C ILE A 28 47.92 8.37 15.49
N LEU A 29 48.33 8.22 16.75
CA LEU A 29 47.68 7.30 17.69
C LEU A 29 46.21 7.66 17.90
N LEU A 30 45.91 8.93 18.13
CA LEU A 30 44.53 9.40 18.29
C LEU A 30 43.69 9.17 17.03
N ALA A 31 44.27 9.38 15.84
CA ALA A 31 43.60 9.16 14.57
C ALA A 31 43.25 7.67 14.38
N ILE A 32 44.17 6.76 14.66
CA ILE A 32 43.95 5.30 14.56
C ILE A 32 42.84 4.86 15.53
N MET A 33 42.88 5.31 16.78
CA MET A 33 41.84 4.99 17.76
C MET A 33 40.47 5.53 17.32
N SER A 34 40.43 6.78 16.87
CA SER A 34 39.20 7.43 16.39
C SER A 34 38.62 6.68 15.20
N PHE A 35 39.45 6.31 14.24
CA PHE A 35 39.03 5.56 13.05
C PHE A 35 38.36 4.24 13.44
N ASN A 36 38.98 3.46 14.33
CA ASN A 36 38.41 2.18 14.77
C ASN A 36 37.06 2.34 15.49
N ILE A 37 36.92 3.38 16.32
CA ILE A 37 35.66 3.68 17.02
C ILE A 37 34.58 4.11 16.03
N ILE A 38 34.91 5.01 15.10
CA ILE A 38 33.99 5.50 14.08
C ILE A 38 33.53 4.35 13.20
N ASN A 39 34.45 3.50 12.73
CA ASN A 39 34.11 2.41 11.82
C ASN A 39 33.13 1.43 12.49
N LYS A 40 33.37 1.07 13.76
CA LYS A 40 32.47 0.20 14.53
C LYS A 40 31.11 0.85 14.79
N LYS A 41 31.09 2.14 15.12
CA LYS A 41 29.83 2.88 15.32
C LYS A 41 29.04 3.01 14.02
N PHE A 42 29.73 3.27 12.92
CA PHE A 42 29.12 3.41 11.61
C PHE A 42 28.52 2.09 11.13
N GLU A 43 29.22 0.96 11.30
CA GLU A 43 28.69 -0.37 10.98
C GLU A 43 27.42 -0.69 11.79
N ASN A 44 27.43 -0.41 13.09
CA ASN A 44 26.27 -0.59 13.94
C ASN A 44 25.11 0.33 13.54
N GLN A 45 25.40 1.59 13.23
CA GLN A 45 24.41 2.57 12.82
C GLN A 45 23.75 2.17 11.50
N VAL A 46 24.52 1.78 10.49
CA VAL A 46 23.98 1.29 9.20
C VAL A 46 23.07 0.07 9.41
N LYS A 47 23.42 -0.82 10.35
CA LYS A 47 22.57 -1.96 10.70
C LYS A 47 21.27 -1.53 11.38
N GLU A 48 21.34 -0.62 12.34
CA GLU A 48 20.18 -0.12 13.09
C GLU A 48 19.23 0.69 12.21
N ASP A 49 19.76 1.55 11.35
CA ASP A 49 19.01 2.31 10.35
C ASP A 49 18.33 1.35 9.36
N GLY A 50 19.03 0.29 8.93
CA GLY A 50 18.47 -0.73 8.05
C GLY A 50 17.31 -1.51 8.68
N ILE A 51 17.40 -1.87 9.96
CA ILE A 51 16.31 -2.52 10.69
C ILE A 51 15.12 -1.56 10.81
N SER A 52 15.38 -0.31 11.20
CA SER A 52 14.33 0.72 11.35
C SER A 52 13.56 0.96 10.05
N LEU A 53 14.27 1.00 8.91
CA LEU A 53 13.64 1.13 7.59
C LEU A 53 12.75 -0.06 7.25
N VAL A 54 13.17 -1.29 7.57
CA VAL A 54 12.36 -2.49 7.33
C VAL A 54 11.10 -2.48 8.19
N GLU A 55 11.20 -2.03 9.44
CA GLU A 55 10.05 -1.88 10.34
C GLU A 55 9.05 -0.83 9.84
N GLU A 56 9.56 0.30 9.33
CA GLU A 56 8.72 1.35 8.72
C GLU A 56 7.96 0.81 7.49
N ILE A 57 8.66 0.13 6.58
CA ILE A 57 8.05 -0.51 5.40
C ILE A 57 6.99 -1.54 5.81
N ALA A 58 7.29 -2.39 6.81
CA ALA A 58 6.34 -3.39 7.28
C ALA A 58 5.08 -2.75 7.88
N SER A 59 5.26 -1.68 8.67
CA SER A 59 4.16 -0.91 9.26
C SER A 59 3.31 -0.23 8.19
N GLU A 60 3.92 0.31 7.13
CA GLU A 60 3.20 0.91 6.00
C GLU A 60 2.39 -0.14 5.24
N ILE A 61 2.97 -1.32 4.95
CA ILE A 61 2.24 -2.43 4.30
C ILE A 61 1.05 -2.88 5.15
N GLN A 62 1.25 -3.06 6.47
CA GLN A 62 0.17 -3.46 7.38
C GLN A 62 -0.93 -2.41 7.44
N SER A 63 -0.55 -1.13 7.52
CA SER A 63 -1.49 -0.01 7.53
C SER A 63 -2.28 0.05 6.23
N ASN A 64 -1.62 -0.11 5.08
CA ASN A 64 -2.26 -0.16 3.77
C ASN A 64 -3.25 -1.32 3.65
N ASN A 65 -2.88 -2.52 4.12
CA ASN A 65 -3.79 -3.66 4.14
C ASN A 65 -5.02 -3.39 5.03
N THR A 66 -4.81 -2.77 6.19
CA THR A 66 -5.90 -2.39 7.11
C THR A 66 -6.83 -1.36 6.47
N ILE A 67 -6.29 -0.36 5.77
CA ILE A 67 -7.06 0.65 5.03
C ILE A 67 -7.89 -0.02 3.91
N MET A 68 -7.30 -0.96 3.17
CA MET A 68 -8.01 -1.69 2.12
C MET A 68 -9.18 -2.49 2.68
N GLU A 69 -8.98 -3.20 3.80
CA GLU A 69 -10.05 -3.95 4.46
C GLU A 69 -11.18 -3.02 4.97
N GLN A 70 -10.82 -1.89 5.56
CA GLN A 70 -11.81 -0.88 5.99
C GLN A 70 -12.59 -0.30 4.81
N LEU A 71 -11.91 -0.07 3.67
CA LEU A 71 -12.56 0.41 2.46
C LEU A 71 -13.51 -0.63 1.86
N ASP A 72 -13.09 -1.90 1.79
CA ASP A 72 -13.94 -3.01 1.36
C ASP A 72 -15.21 -3.10 2.21
N ASN A 73 -15.08 -3.00 3.54
CA ASN A 73 -16.21 -3.02 4.46
C ASN A 73 -17.14 -1.81 4.26
N LEU A 74 -16.60 -0.59 4.16
CA LEU A 74 -17.39 0.62 3.93
C LEU A 74 -18.15 0.57 2.60
N LEU A 75 -17.52 0.07 1.54
CA LEU A 75 -18.19 -0.12 0.26
C LEU A 75 -19.25 -1.22 0.34
N GLY A 76 -18.95 -2.35 0.99
CA GLY A 76 -19.92 -3.42 1.22
C GLY A 76 -21.17 -2.97 1.98
N ASP A 77 -20.99 -2.16 3.02
CA ASP A 77 -22.09 -1.56 3.78
C ASP A 77 -22.92 -0.60 2.92
N LYS A 78 -22.26 0.25 2.11
CA LYS A 78 -22.93 1.14 1.17
C LYS A 78 -23.75 0.36 0.14
N ILE A 79 -23.20 -0.73 -0.40
CA ILE A 79 -23.89 -1.63 -1.34
C ILE A 79 -25.14 -2.21 -0.66
N CYS A 80 -25.02 -2.73 0.55
CA CYS A 80 -26.16 -3.28 1.30
C CYS A 80 -27.23 -2.21 1.59
N ALA A 81 -26.83 -0.97 1.90
CA ALA A 81 -27.77 0.12 2.15
C ALA A 81 -28.56 0.50 0.89
N VAL A 82 -27.87 0.63 -0.26
CA VAL A 82 -28.52 0.90 -1.56
C VAL A 82 -29.44 -0.27 -1.94
N ALA A 83 -28.99 -1.50 -1.71
CA ALA A 83 -29.77 -2.71 -1.95
C ALA A 83 -31.11 -2.70 -1.24
N TYR A 84 -31.04 -2.44 0.06
CA TYR A 84 -32.19 -2.37 0.91
C TYR A 84 -33.13 -1.24 0.46
N LEU A 85 -32.59 -0.05 0.16
CA LEU A 85 -33.39 1.09 -0.30
C LEU A 85 -34.11 0.80 -1.63
N VAL A 86 -33.44 0.16 -2.59
CA VAL A 86 -34.04 -0.23 -3.86
C VAL A 86 -35.07 -1.34 -3.67
N GLY A 87 -34.75 -2.36 -2.89
CA GLY A 87 -35.63 -3.51 -2.65
C GLY A 87 -36.89 -3.20 -1.84
N GLN A 88 -36.91 -2.11 -1.07
CA GLN A 88 -38.11 -1.63 -0.37
C GLN A 88 -39.02 -0.76 -1.25
N HIS A 89 -38.58 -0.37 -2.45
CA HIS A 89 -39.36 0.50 -3.32
C HIS A 89 -40.35 -0.31 -4.17
N PRO A 90 -41.66 -0.01 -4.12
CA PRO A 90 -42.69 -0.86 -4.74
C PRO A 90 -42.68 -0.82 -6.28
N ASN A 91 -42.17 0.26 -6.87
CA ASN A 91 -42.16 0.47 -8.32
C ASN A 91 -40.74 0.73 -8.81
N ILE A 92 -40.06 -0.32 -9.27
CA ILE A 92 -38.70 -0.20 -9.79
C ILE A 92 -38.76 0.15 -11.29
N SER A 93 -37.98 1.17 -11.69
CA SER A 93 -37.76 1.52 -13.10
C SER A 93 -36.31 1.99 -13.32
N ASN A 94 -35.87 2.06 -14.58
CA ASN A 94 -34.54 2.54 -14.94
C ASN A 94 -34.30 4.00 -14.48
N GLU A 95 -35.35 4.83 -14.56
CA GLU A 95 -35.34 6.22 -14.12
C GLU A 95 -35.15 6.30 -12.61
N TYR A 96 -35.91 5.49 -11.85
CA TYR A 96 -35.75 5.40 -10.39
C TYR A 96 -34.32 4.97 -10.02
N LEU A 97 -33.79 3.93 -10.65
CA LEU A 97 -32.41 3.47 -10.40
C LEU A 97 -31.38 4.56 -10.76
N SER A 98 -31.64 5.35 -11.80
CA SER A 98 -30.79 6.49 -12.17
C SER A 98 -30.82 7.62 -11.15
N GLU A 99 -31.97 7.91 -10.56
CA GLU A 99 -32.10 8.90 -9.48
C GLU A 99 -31.40 8.43 -8.21
N VAL A 100 -31.63 7.18 -7.81
CA VAL A 100 -30.95 6.56 -6.65
C VAL A 100 -29.44 6.56 -6.86
N ALA A 101 -28.97 6.12 -8.03
CA ALA A 101 -27.54 6.05 -8.33
C ALA A 101 -26.85 7.42 -8.22
N LYS A 102 -27.51 8.49 -8.72
CA LYS A 102 -27.03 9.87 -8.59
C LYS A 102 -27.05 10.34 -7.14
N ALA A 103 -28.14 10.08 -6.40
CA ALA A 103 -28.31 10.54 -5.03
C ALA A 103 -27.29 9.92 -4.07
N VAL A 104 -27.01 8.62 -4.22
CA VAL A 104 -26.07 7.88 -3.37
C VAL A 104 -24.66 7.82 -3.96
N ASN A 105 -24.44 8.42 -5.13
CA ASN A 105 -23.18 8.43 -5.87
C ASN A 105 -22.59 7.02 -6.04
N VAL A 106 -23.34 6.15 -6.72
CA VAL A 106 -22.88 4.83 -7.19
C VAL A 106 -22.91 4.80 -8.71
N GLN A 107 -22.01 4.03 -9.31
CA GLN A 107 -21.84 3.99 -10.75
C GLN A 107 -22.94 3.19 -11.45
N GLU A 108 -23.32 2.06 -10.85
CA GLU A 108 -24.15 1.05 -11.46
C GLU A 108 -25.10 0.46 -10.40
N ILE A 109 -26.35 0.25 -10.81
CA ILE A 109 -27.35 -0.50 -10.07
C ILE A 109 -28.12 -1.30 -11.12
N ASP A 110 -27.99 -2.62 -11.03
CA ASP A 110 -28.63 -3.57 -11.94
C ASP A 110 -29.60 -4.46 -11.15
N ILE A 111 -30.76 -4.73 -11.75
CA ILE A 111 -31.72 -5.71 -11.25
C ILE A 111 -31.89 -6.77 -12.32
N ALA A 112 -31.60 -8.01 -11.93
CA ALA A 112 -31.72 -9.17 -12.79
C ALA A 112 -32.90 -10.06 -12.38
N ASP A 113 -33.45 -10.75 -13.38
CA ASP A 113 -34.42 -11.81 -13.16
C ASP A 113 -33.74 -13.10 -12.63
N PRO A 114 -34.51 -14.12 -12.21
CA PRO A 114 -33.95 -15.38 -11.73
C PRO A 114 -33.09 -16.15 -12.75
N SER A 115 -33.18 -15.82 -14.05
CA SER A 115 -32.35 -16.41 -15.10
C SER A 115 -30.99 -15.71 -15.24
N GLY A 116 -30.77 -14.62 -14.49
CA GLY A 116 -29.57 -13.81 -14.50
C GLY A 116 -29.52 -12.80 -15.64
N VAL A 117 -30.66 -12.44 -16.23
CA VAL A 117 -30.77 -11.38 -17.24
C VAL A 117 -31.13 -10.06 -16.57
N ILE A 118 -30.37 -9.00 -16.85
CA ILE A 118 -30.65 -7.65 -16.34
C ILE A 118 -31.92 -7.10 -16.98
N ILE A 119 -32.93 -6.83 -16.16
CA ILE A 119 -34.25 -6.33 -16.58
C ILE A 119 -34.45 -4.84 -16.29
N TYR A 120 -33.75 -4.30 -15.28
CA TYR A 120 -33.69 -2.86 -14.99
C TYR A 120 -32.26 -2.43 -14.68
N SER A 121 -31.89 -1.23 -15.11
CA SER A 121 -30.56 -0.67 -14.84
C SER A 121 -30.57 0.87 -14.89
N ASN A 122 -29.70 1.50 -14.10
CA ASN A 122 -29.36 2.92 -14.30
C ASN A 122 -28.45 3.15 -15.53
N LEU A 123 -27.86 2.09 -16.08
CA LEU A 123 -27.04 2.08 -17.28
C LEU A 123 -27.77 1.30 -18.39
N ALA A 124 -28.40 2.02 -19.33
CA ALA A 124 -29.19 1.40 -20.40
C ALA A 124 -28.44 0.34 -21.22
N VAL A 125 -27.11 0.42 -21.30
CA VAL A 125 -26.24 -0.53 -22.00
C VAL A 125 -26.18 -1.92 -21.34
N ASN A 126 -26.50 -2.03 -20.04
CA ASN A 126 -26.47 -3.28 -19.30
C ASN A 126 -27.76 -4.10 -19.49
N ILE A 127 -28.87 -3.46 -19.87
CA ILE A 127 -30.17 -4.13 -20.02
C ILE A 127 -30.07 -5.26 -21.05
N GLY A 128 -30.54 -6.46 -20.67
CA GLY A 128 -30.47 -7.67 -21.50
C GLY A 128 -29.14 -8.44 -21.40
N TYR A 129 -28.14 -7.94 -20.67
CA TYR A 129 -26.95 -8.71 -20.36
C TYR A 129 -27.30 -9.90 -19.46
N LYS A 130 -26.76 -11.08 -19.80
CA LYS A 130 -26.92 -12.29 -19.00
C LYS A 130 -25.63 -12.59 -18.25
N TYR A 131 -25.71 -12.68 -16.92
CA TYR A 131 -24.56 -13.05 -16.12
C TYR A 131 -24.10 -14.47 -16.43
N PRO A 132 -22.79 -14.69 -16.64
CA PRO A 132 -22.24 -16.02 -16.81
C PRO A 132 -22.58 -16.96 -15.65
N GLU A 133 -22.64 -18.27 -15.91
CA GLU A 133 -22.93 -19.29 -14.88
C GLU A 133 -21.87 -19.36 -13.77
N ASN A 134 -20.65 -18.89 -14.05
CA ASN A 134 -19.56 -18.81 -13.07
C ASN A 134 -19.50 -17.44 -12.37
N HIS A 135 -20.42 -16.51 -12.64
CA HIS A 135 -20.43 -15.19 -12.02
C HIS A 135 -20.84 -15.30 -10.53
N PRO A 136 -20.20 -14.58 -9.59
CA PRO A 136 -20.52 -14.64 -8.17
C PRO A 136 -22.00 -14.43 -7.85
N VAL A 137 -22.69 -13.53 -8.56
CA VAL A 137 -24.14 -13.32 -8.37
C VAL A 137 -24.98 -14.60 -8.46
N GLN A 138 -24.54 -15.62 -9.20
CA GLN A 138 -25.33 -16.83 -9.39
C GLN A 138 -25.66 -17.49 -8.05
N ALA A 139 -24.81 -17.32 -7.03
CA ALA A 139 -25.13 -17.78 -5.68
C ALA A 139 -26.28 -17.00 -5.01
N VAL A 140 -26.47 -15.71 -5.32
CA VAL A 140 -27.64 -14.94 -4.83
C VAL A 140 -28.89 -15.28 -5.64
N LEU A 141 -28.79 -15.29 -6.98
CA LEU A 141 -29.94 -15.59 -7.85
C LEU A 141 -30.52 -16.99 -7.61
N GLN A 142 -29.65 -17.97 -7.32
CA GLN A 142 -30.05 -19.34 -7.00
C GLN A 142 -30.40 -19.54 -5.52
N LYS A 143 -30.55 -18.45 -4.75
CA LYS A 143 -30.89 -18.46 -3.31
C LYS A 143 -29.95 -19.30 -2.44
N ARG A 144 -28.71 -19.50 -2.89
CA ARG A 144 -27.66 -20.17 -2.09
C ARG A 144 -27.11 -19.23 -1.03
N GLN A 145 -27.16 -17.92 -1.28
CA GLN A 145 -26.75 -16.85 -0.36
C GLN A 145 -27.73 -15.68 -0.46
N SER A 146 -27.94 -14.95 0.63
CA SER A 146 -28.83 -13.77 0.66
C SER A 146 -28.13 -12.49 0.19
N LYS A 147 -26.80 -12.45 0.25
CA LYS A 147 -25.97 -11.34 -0.26
C LYS A 147 -24.57 -11.81 -0.56
N ILE A 148 -23.90 -11.12 -1.49
CA ILE A 148 -22.48 -11.29 -1.79
C ILE A 148 -21.85 -9.91 -1.86
N ILE A 149 -20.73 -9.74 -1.15
CA ILE A 149 -19.88 -8.56 -1.26
C ILE A 149 -18.54 -9.08 -1.78
N GLU A 150 -18.14 -8.62 -2.95
CA GLU A 150 -16.86 -8.97 -3.56
C GLU A 150 -15.77 -7.99 -3.09
N GLN A 151 -14.52 -8.45 -3.07
CA GLN A 151 -13.37 -7.55 -2.92
C GLN A 151 -13.30 -6.57 -4.10
N ILE A 152 -12.76 -5.38 -3.87
CA ILE A 152 -12.56 -4.39 -4.94
C ILE A 152 -11.72 -5.02 -6.07
N ARG A 153 -12.34 -5.15 -7.25
CA ARG A 153 -11.70 -5.62 -8.47
C ARG A 153 -12.11 -4.79 -9.65
N LYS A 154 -11.32 -4.85 -10.73
CA LYS A 154 -11.72 -4.27 -12.01
C LYS A 154 -12.89 -5.09 -12.59
N SER A 155 -13.93 -4.39 -13.03
CA SER A 155 -15.06 -5.02 -13.72
C SER A 155 -14.62 -5.67 -15.03
N GLN A 156 -15.25 -6.79 -15.38
CA GLN A 156 -15.03 -7.52 -16.64
C GLN A 156 -15.70 -6.81 -17.81
N MET A 157 -16.81 -6.10 -17.54
CA MET A 157 -17.38 -5.11 -18.43
C MET A 157 -16.65 -3.77 -18.18
N LYS A 158 -16.49 -2.95 -19.21
CA LYS A 158 -15.71 -1.71 -19.08
C LYS A 158 -16.46 -0.72 -18.15
N LYS A 159 -16.07 -0.69 -16.87
CA LYS A 159 -16.48 0.14 -15.69
C LYS A 159 -17.21 -0.65 -14.58
N MET A 160 -17.01 -0.16 -13.35
CA MET A 160 -17.16 -0.77 -12.02
C MET A 160 -18.56 -1.32 -11.74
N GLU A 161 -18.66 -2.60 -11.35
CA GLU A 161 -19.91 -3.34 -11.05
C GLU A 161 -20.28 -3.22 -9.57
N ILE A 162 -21.58 -3.05 -9.27
CA ILE A 162 -22.18 -3.25 -7.94
C ILE A 162 -23.38 -4.18 -8.12
N PHE A 163 -23.36 -5.30 -7.40
CA PHE A 163 -24.34 -6.36 -7.54
C PHE A 163 -25.27 -6.46 -6.35
N ILE A 164 -26.57 -6.37 -6.60
CA ILE A 164 -27.60 -6.56 -5.59
C ILE A 164 -28.73 -7.39 -6.19
N SER A 165 -29.08 -8.50 -5.55
CA SER A 165 -30.34 -9.22 -5.79
C SER A 165 -31.11 -9.27 -4.48
N MET A 166 -32.33 -8.74 -4.49
CA MET A 166 -33.34 -8.87 -3.43
C MET A 166 -34.67 -9.28 -4.06
N GLU A 167 -35.35 -10.25 -3.45
CA GLU A 167 -36.68 -10.72 -3.84
C GLU A 167 -37.76 -9.65 -3.59
N LEU A 168 -38.72 -9.58 -4.52
CA LEU A 168 -40.08 -9.10 -4.29
C LEU A 168 -40.95 -10.25 -3.75
#